data_AF-A0A150PLY9-F1
#
_entry.id   AF-A0A150PLY9-F1
#
_cell.length_a   1.000
_cell.length_b   1.000
_cell.length_c   1.000
_cell.angle_alpha   90.00
_cell.angle_beta   90.00
_cell.angle_gamma   90.00
#
_symmetry.space_group_name_H-M   'P 1'
#
loop_
_entity.id
_entity.type
_entity.pdbx_description
1 polymer ?
#
loop_
_entity_poly.entity_id
_entity_poly.type
_entity_poly.pdbx_seq_one_letter_code
_entity_poly.pdbx_strand_id
1 'polypeptide(L)'
;MLRWFFEKRQEDLSRLFEDLSIWQAGERYRAHFQRYPVIYLTLKGAKQETFERCWAALREKIVELYNQHRHVLDSGQLGEVEERRYRQVLDGTASEAVYGRALLDLSSHLHRLHGERVVMLIDEYDEPIHAGYLHGYAPRVLDFVRTFLTEGLKGNPHLHKAVLTGILRVARESIFSGLNNVVVYSLLRSDFSTCFGFTEAEWRRSSTRRAGAGCST
;
A
#
# COMPACT_ATOMS: atom_id res chain seq x y z
N MET A 1 -8.31 -5.81 -4.28
CA MET A 1 -8.11 -6.40 -5.64
C MET A 1 -6.64 -6.46 -6.04
N LEU A 2 -5.88 -5.34 -6.03
CA LEU A 2 -4.47 -5.33 -6.43
C LEU A 2 -3.58 -6.30 -5.63
N ARG A 3 -3.74 -6.35 -4.31
CA ARG A 3 -3.04 -7.33 -3.46
C ARG A 3 -3.24 -8.76 -3.97
N TRP A 4 -4.49 -9.16 -4.16
CA TRP A 4 -4.86 -10.50 -4.63
C TRP A 4 -4.33 -10.84 -6.03
N PHE A 5 -4.18 -9.82 -6.89
CA PHE A 5 -3.59 -10.03 -8.22
C PHE A 5 -2.08 -10.24 -8.17
N PHE A 6 -1.35 -9.48 -7.35
CA PHE A 6 0.13 -9.53 -7.34
C PHE A 6 0.72 -10.51 -6.33
N GLU A 7 0.05 -10.72 -5.19
CA GLU A 7 0.60 -11.46 -4.04
C GLU A 7 0.83 -12.92 -4.38
N LYS A 8 2.07 -13.37 -4.17
CA LYS A 8 2.46 -14.77 -4.29
C LYS A 8 1.74 -15.59 -3.23
N ARG A 9 0.94 -16.56 -3.67
CA ARG A 9 0.15 -17.45 -2.81
C ARG A 9 0.26 -18.88 -3.34
N GLN A 10 -0.01 -19.85 -2.48
CA GLN A 10 -0.07 -21.26 -2.89
C GLN A 10 -1.39 -21.60 -3.59
N GLU A 11 -2.46 -20.88 -3.25
CA GLU A 11 -3.76 -21.00 -3.88
C GLU A 11 -3.77 -20.30 -5.24
N ASP A 12 -4.28 -20.98 -6.27
CA ASP A 12 -4.52 -20.41 -7.61
C ASP A 12 -5.81 -19.59 -7.61
N LEU A 13 -5.67 -18.29 -7.85
CA LEU A 13 -6.79 -17.34 -7.88
C LEU A 13 -7.21 -16.94 -9.29
N SER A 14 -6.68 -17.58 -10.33
CA SER A 14 -6.93 -17.24 -11.76
C SER A 14 -8.41 -17.03 -12.07
N ARG A 15 -9.27 -17.93 -11.57
CA ARG A 15 -10.73 -17.88 -11.71
C ARG A 15 -11.38 -16.57 -11.24
N LEU A 16 -10.78 -15.86 -10.28
CA LEU A 16 -11.29 -14.56 -9.81
C LEU A 16 -11.03 -13.42 -10.80
N PHE A 17 -10.13 -13.63 -11.76
CA PHE A 17 -9.65 -12.59 -12.68
C PHE A 17 -9.93 -12.87 -14.14
N GLU A 18 -10.25 -14.10 -14.55
CA GLU A 18 -10.44 -14.51 -15.95
C GLU A 18 -11.37 -13.59 -16.76
N ASP A 19 -12.46 -13.15 -16.14
CA ASP A 19 -13.47 -12.28 -16.77
C ASP A 19 -13.14 -10.77 -16.68
N LEU A 20 -12.05 -10.39 -16.01
CA LEU A 20 -11.69 -8.99 -15.79
C LEU A 20 -10.79 -8.45 -16.92
N SER A 21 -10.92 -7.16 -17.22
CA SER A 21 -10.14 -6.51 -18.27
C SER A 21 -8.62 -6.65 -18.09
N ILE A 22 -8.13 -6.72 -16.84
CA ILE A 22 -6.71 -6.91 -16.56
C ILE A 22 -6.19 -8.26 -17.05
N TRP A 23 -7.03 -9.30 -16.99
CA TRP A 23 -6.69 -10.62 -17.49
C TRP A 23 -6.77 -10.66 -19.01
N GLN A 24 -7.72 -9.95 -19.60
CA GLN A 24 -7.90 -9.87 -21.06
C GLN A 24 -6.85 -8.96 -21.74
N ALA A 25 -6.16 -8.10 -20.99
CA ALA A 25 -5.13 -7.19 -21.50
C ALA A 25 -3.85 -7.90 -22.00
N GLY A 26 -3.77 -9.23 -21.88
CA GLY A 26 -2.74 -10.07 -22.50
C GLY A 26 -1.60 -10.50 -21.57
N GLU A 27 -0.68 -11.29 -22.12
CA GLU A 27 0.36 -12.00 -21.38
C GLU A 27 1.28 -11.07 -20.59
N ARG A 28 1.52 -9.86 -21.11
CA ARG A 28 2.32 -8.83 -20.43
C ARG A 28 1.82 -8.55 -19.01
N TYR A 29 0.51 -8.61 -18.76
CA TYR A 29 -0.07 -8.37 -17.44
C TYR A 29 -0.21 -9.67 -16.63
N ARG A 30 -0.54 -10.79 -17.30
CA ARG A 30 -0.65 -12.11 -16.65
C ARG A 30 0.67 -12.59 -16.07
N ALA A 31 1.82 -12.23 -16.68
CA ALA A 31 3.15 -12.54 -16.16
C ALA A 31 3.45 -11.95 -14.77
N HIS A 32 2.62 -11.02 -14.28
CA HIS A 32 2.71 -10.44 -12.94
C HIS A 32 1.72 -11.04 -11.93
N PHE A 33 0.85 -11.96 -12.37
CA PHE A 33 -0.18 -12.57 -11.53
C PHE A 33 0.45 -13.50 -10.46
N GLN A 34 0.05 -13.33 -9.21
CA GLN A 34 0.49 -14.08 -8.02
C GLN A 34 2.01 -14.36 -7.95
N ARG A 35 2.82 -13.37 -8.35
CA ARG A 35 4.27 -13.53 -8.49
C ARG A 35 5.06 -12.95 -7.33
N TYR A 36 4.60 -11.86 -6.75
CA TYR A 36 5.43 -10.99 -5.92
C TYR A 36 5.15 -11.16 -4.43
N PRO A 37 6.17 -11.02 -3.56
CA PRO A 37 5.92 -10.62 -2.18
C PRO A 37 5.24 -9.25 -2.17
N VAL A 38 4.16 -9.11 -1.40
CA VAL A 38 3.42 -7.85 -1.31
C VAL A 38 3.50 -7.31 0.11
N ILE A 39 3.92 -6.05 0.24
CA ILE A 39 3.75 -5.26 1.46
C ILE A 39 2.48 -4.44 1.28
N TYR A 40 1.46 -4.72 2.08
CA TYR A 40 0.22 -3.93 2.12
C TYR A 40 0.13 -3.20 3.45
N LEU A 41 0.09 -1.87 3.40
CA LEU A 41 -0.02 -1.01 4.57
C LEU A 41 -1.13 0.00 4.34
N THR A 42 -2.06 0.11 5.28
CA THR A 42 -3.05 1.19 5.31
C THR A 42 -2.77 2.06 6.53
N LEU A 43 -2.76 3.38 6.35
CA LEU A 43 -2.63 4.34 7.45
C LEU A 43 -3.99 4.79 8.00
N LYS A 44 -5.06 4.06 7.66
CA LYS A 44 -6.39 4.29 8.20
C LYS A 44 -6.40 4.29 9.72
N GLY A 45 -7.07 5.26 10.31
CA GLY A 45 -7.18 5.41 11.75
C GLY A 45 -6.01 6.15 12.39
N ALA A 46 -5.03 6.59 11.59
CA ALA A 46 -3.99 7.52 12.05
C ALA A 46 -4.47 8.98 12.09
N LYS A 47 -5.72 9.27 11.70
CA LYS A 47 -6.35 10.57 11.93
C LYS A 47 -6.70 10.77 13.39
N GLN A 48 -5.80 11.40 14.14
CA GLN A 48 -5.92 11.59 15.59
C GLN A 48 -5.87 13.08 15.98
N GLU A 49 -6.33 13.41 17.17
CA GLU A 49 -6.39 14.81 17.65
C GLU A 49 -5.04 15.33 18.15
N THR A 50 -4.11 14.43 18.52
CA THR A 50 -2.78 14.79 19.01
C THR A 50 -1.70 14.00 18.27
N PHE A 51 -0.49 14.57 18.22
CA PHE A 51 0.65 13.89 17.61
C PHE A 51 0.97 12.56 18.31
N GLU A 52 0.87 12.50 19.63
CA GLU A 52 1.21 11.32 20.42
C GLU A 52 0.28 10.15 20.10
N ARG A 53 -1.02 10.44 19.93
CA ARG A 53 -2.01 9.43 19.49
C ARG A 53 -1.80 9.04 18.03
N CYS A 54 -1.53 10.01 17.15
CA CYS A 54 -1.20 9.75 15.75
C CYS A 54 0.04 8.85 15.64
N TRP A 55 1.08 9.13 16.43
CA TRP A 55 2.31 8.36 16.48
C TRP A 55 2.11 6.95 17.01
N ALA A 56 1.29 6.80 18.07
CA ALA A 56 0.90 5.48 18.55
C ALA A 56 0.20 4.65 17.46
N ALA A 57 -0.77 5.25 16.76
CA ALA A 57 -1.49 4.58 15.66
C ALA A 57 -0.55 4.19 14.50
N LEU A 58 0.37 5.07 14.10
CA LEU A 58 1.36 4.77 13.06
C LEU A 58 2.27 3.60 13.45
N ARG A 59 2.76 3.58 14.69
CA ARG A 59 3.57 2.46 15.19
C ARG A 59 2.79 1.16 15.20
N GLU A 60 1.54 1.19 15.67
CA GLU A 60 0.66 0.02 15.67
C GLU A 60 0.46 -0.54 14.25
N LYS A 61 0.28 0.32 13.24
CA LYS A 61 0.19 -0.12 11.85
C LYS A 61 1.47 -0.78 11.34
N ILE A 62 2.64 -0.29 11.75
CA ILE A 62 3.92 -0.91 11.39
C ILE A 62 4.14 -2.23 12.15
N VAL A 63 3.74 -2.31 13.41
CA VAL A 63 3.75 -3.55 14.21
C VAL A 63 2.86 -4.61 13.57
N GLU A 64 1.62 -4.25 13.21
CA GLU A 64 0.68 -5.12 12.50
C GLU A 64 1.29 -5.63 11.18
N LEU A 65 1.93 -4.75 10.41
CA LEU A 65 2.61 -5.11 9.16
C LEU A 65 3.73 -6.13 9.41
N TYR A 66 4.60 -5.90 10.40
CA TYR A 66 5.67 -6.84 10.73
C TYR A 66 5.10 -8.17 11.23
N ASN A 67 4.02 -8.14 12.01
CA ASN A 67 3.38 -9.37 12.47
C ASN A 67 2.75 -10.16 11.31
N GLN A 68 2.19 -9.51 10.29
CA GLN A 68 1.72 -10.17 9.07
C GLN A 68 2.85 -10.88 8.30
N HIS A 69 4.08 -10.37 8.41
CA HIS A 69 5.28 -10.93 7.81
C HIS A 69 6.18 -11.69 8.79
N ARG A 70 5.64 -12.16 9.93
CA ARG A 70 6.41 -12.84 10.98
C ARG A 70 7.24 -14.03 10.51
N HIS A 71 6.77 -14.72 9.46
CA HIS A 71 7.51 -15.80 8.79
C HIS A 71 8.91 -15.38 8.31
N VAL A 72 9.16 -14.09 8.08
CA VAL A 72 10.48 -13.55 7.77
C VAL A 72 11.43 -13.74 8.96
N LEU A 73 10.98 -13.46 10.18
CA LEU A 73 11.75 -13.69 11.40
C LEU A 73 11.96 -15.20 11.63
N ASP A 74 10.91 -16.00 11.41
CA ASP A 74 10.95 -17.45 11.64
C ASP A 74 11.81 -18.19 10.59
N SER A 75 12.16 -17.54 9.47
CA SER A 75 12.96 -18.13 8.38
C SER A 75 14.42 -18.41 8.75
N GLY A 76 14.94 -17.79 9.82
CA GLY A 76 16.36 -17.88 10.20
C GLY A 76 17.34 -17.24 9.22
N GLN A 77 16.85 -16.47 8.23
CA GLN A 77 17.70 -15.79 7.24
C GLN A 77 18.10 -14.37 7.65
N LEU A 78 17.70 -13.92 8.83
CA LEU A 78 18.05 -12.61 9.37
C LEU A 78 19.35 -12.72 10.17
N GLY A 79 20.25 -11.75 10.02
CA GLY A 79 21.40 -11.62 10.93
C GLY A 79 20.97 -11.12 12.31
N GLU A 80 21.83 -11.28 13.33
CA GLU A 80 21.50 -10.94 14.72
C GLU A 80 20.96 -9.51 14.93
N VAL A 81 21.54 -8.54 14.21
CA VAL A 81 21.12 -7.12 14.28
C VAL A 81 19.77 -6.91 13.60
N GLU A 82 19.53 -7.56 12.47
CA GLU A 82 18.26 -7.50 11.74
C GLU A 82 17.14 -8.11 12.59
N GLU A 83 17.38 -9.30 13.17
CA GLU A 83 16.41 -9.94 14.06
C GLU A 83 16.08 -9.07 15.27
N ARG A 84 17.09 -8.46 15.90
CA ARG A 84 16.88 -7.59 17.05
C ARG A 84 16.00 -6.40 16.69
N ARG A 85 16.27 -5.74 15.56
CA ARG A 85 15.43 -4.63 15.08
C ARG A 85 14.02 -5.09 14.73
N TYR A 86 13.88 -6.25 14.09
CA TYR A 86 12.59 -6.84 13.76
C TYR A 86 11.75 -7.07 15.03
N ARG A 87 12.36 -7.67 16.06
CA ARG A 87 11.71 -7.89 17.37
C ARG A 87 11.35 -6.57 18.06
N GLN A 88 12.23 -5.57 18.04
CA GLN A 88 11.92 -4.24 18.58
C GLN A 88 10.71 -3.58 17.90
N VAL A 89 10.54 -3.77 16.58
CA VAL A 89 9.35 -3.29 15.88
C VAL A 89 8.12 -4.07 16.35
N LEU A 90 8.18 -5.40 16.42
CA LEU A 90 7.06 -6.23 16.91
C LEU A 90 6.64 -5.86 18.35
N ASP A 91 7.61 -5.58 19.21
CA ASP A 91 7.39 -5.24 20.62
C ASP A 91 6.93 -3.78 20.82
N GLY A 92 6.90 -2.98 19.75
CA GLY A 92 6.52 -1.56 19.84
C GLY A 92 7.60 -0.65 20.42
N THR A 93 8.80 -1.17 20.71
CA THR A 93 9.89 -0.51 21.45
C THR A 93 10.99 0.08 20.57
N ALA A 94 10.91 -0.12 19.25
CA ALA A 94 11.83 0.45 18.29
C ALA A 94 11.92 1.99 18.37
N SER A 95 13.08 2.54 18.00
CA SER A 95 13.23 3.99 17.88
C SER A 95 12.52 4.52 16.64
N GLU A 96 12.25 5.83 16.62
CA GLU A 96 11.65 6.49 15.44
C GLU A 96 12.48 6.28 14.16
N ALA A 97 13.81 6.26 14.26
CA ALA A 97 14.70 5.97 13.14
C ALA A 97 14.53 4.54 12.60
N VAL A 98 14.27 3.56 13.46
CA VAL A 98 14.00 2.17 13.04
C VAL A 98 12.62 2.10 12.37
N TYR A 99 11.60 2.75 12.93
CA TYR A 99 10.28 2.83 12.28
C TYR A 99 10.35 3.52 10.92
N GLY A 100 11.11 4.61 10.80
CA GLY A 100 11.32 5.32 9.53
C GLY A 100 11.94 4.44 8.44
N ARG A 101 12.71 3.42 8.80
CA ARG A 101 13.31 2.47 7.86
C ARG A 101 12.50 1.20 7.64
N ALA A 102 11.38 1.02 8.32
CA ALA A 102 10.72 -0.28 8.42
C ALA A 102 10.28 -0.84 7.05
N LEU A 103 9.84 0.01 6.10
CA LEU A 103 9.52 -0.45 4.74
C LEU A 103 10.75 -0.93 3.97
N LEU A 104 11.87 -0.22 4.09
CA LEU A 104 13.12 -0.58 3.43
C LEU A 104 13.63 -1.93 3.96
N ASP A 105 13.74 -2.04 5.28
CA ASP A 105 14.25 -3.23 5.95
C ASP A 105 13.35 -4.44 5.63
N LEU A 106 12.03 -4.33 5.80
CA LEU A 106 11.10 -5.41 5.47
C LEU A 106 11.16 -5.82 3.99
N SER A 107 11.24 -4.85 3.07
CA SER A 107 11.36 -5.16 1.64
C SER A 107 12.66 -5.88 1.30
N SER A 108 13.75 -5.54 1.97
CA SER A 108 15.03 -6.22 1.83
C SER A 108 14.95 -7.67 2.28
N HIS A 109 14.35 -7.91 3.44
CA HIS A 109 14.19 -9.26 3.98
C HIS A 109 13.28 -10.13 3.10
N LEU A 110 12.15 -9.60 2.63
CA LEU A 110 11.25 -10.32 1.72
C LEU A 110 11.91 -10.63 0.38
N HIS A 111 12.66 -9.68 -0.18
CA HIS A 111 13.39 -9.91 -1.43
C HIS A 111 14.44 -11.01 -1.26
N ARG A 112 15.18 -11.03 -0.14
CA ARG A 112 16.14 -12.09 0.17
C ARG A 112 15.47 -13.45 0.34
N LEU A 113 14.34 -13.51 1.04
CA LEU A 113 13.61 -14.74 1.33
C LEU A 113 12.95 -15.36 0.08
N HIS A 114 12.37 -14.54 -0.78
CA HIS A 114 11.57 -15.02 -1.91
C HIS A 114 12.31 -14.98 -3.27
N GLY A 115 13.46 -14.30 -3.35
CA GLY A 115 14.21 -14.11 -4.59
C GLY A 115 13.53 -13.18 -5.61
N GLU A 116 12.46 -12.50 -5.20
CA GLU A 116 11.66 -11.61 -6.05
C GLU A 116 11.51 -10.24 -5.38
N ARG A 117 11.59 -9.17 -6.18
CA ARG A 117 11.40 -7.81 -5.68
C ARG A 117 9.95 -7.60 -5.21
N VAL A 118 9.77 -6.71 -4.23
CA VAL A 118 8.50 -6.52 -3.54
C VAL A 118 7.58 -5.55 -4.29
N VAL A 119 6.27 -5.81 -4.26
CA VAL A 119 5.26 -4.80 -4.60
C VAL A 119 4.73 -4.15 -3.32
N MET A 120 4.81 -2.83 -3.22
CA MET A 120 4.28 -2.07 -2.08
C MET A 120 2.94 -1.44 -2.43
N LEU A 121 1.95 -1.61 -1.56
CA LEU A 121 0.62 -1.02 -1.68
C LEU A 121 0.37 -0.23 -0.39
N ILE A 122 0.40 1.10 -0.47
CA ILE A 122 0.23 1.98 0.68
C ILE A 122 -1.07 2.77 0.51
N ASP A 123 -2.05 2.48 1.36
CA ASP A 123 -3.37 3.09 1.32
C ASP A 123 -3.54 4.17 2.39
N GLU A 124 -4.33 5.19 2.06
CA GLU A 124 -4.63 6.36 2.88
C GLU A 124 -3.37 7.01 3.49
N TYR A 125 -2.28 7.11 2.69
CA TYR A 125 -0.96 7.57 3.18
C TYR A 125 -0.99 9.00 3.75
N ASP A 126 -1.98 9.80 3.34
CA ASP A 126 -2.14 11.21 3.65
C ASP A 126 -3.07 11.48 4.85
N GLU A 127 -3.76 10.46 5.36
CA GLU A 127 -4.62 10.57 6.53
C GLU A 127 -3.93 11.15 7.79
N PRO A 128 -2.73 10.68 8.22
CA PRO A 128 -2.04 11.26 9.37
C PRO A 128 -1.61 12.72 9.14
N ILE A 129 -1.30 13.07 7.89
CA ILE A 129 -0.90 14.44 7.50
C ILE A 129 -2.11 15.37 7.56
N HIS A 130 -3.26 14.91 7.08
CA HIS A 130 -4.53 15.63 7.17
C HIS A 130 -4.82 16.03 8.61
N ALA A 131 -4.72 15.07 9.53
CA ALA A 131 -4.94 15.29 10.96
C ALA A 131 -3.95 16.30 11.53
N GLY A 132 -2.67 16.20 11.15
CA GLY A 132 -1.65 17.17 11.53
C GLY A 132 -1.97 18.60 11.10
N TYR A 133 -2.54 18.80 9.91
CA TYR A 133 -2.99 20.13 9.47
C TYR A 133 -4.19 20.63 10.25
N LEU A 134 -5.17 19.77 10.54
CA LEU A 134 -6.38 20.13 11.29
C LEU A 134 -6.09 20.48 12.76
N HIS A 135 -5.14 19.76 13.37
CA HIS A 135 -4.88 19.82 14.80
C HIS A 135 -3.53 20.48 15.15
N GLY A 136 -2.84 21.08 14.17
CA GLY A 136 -1.67 21.94 14.40
C GLY A 136 -0.33 21.20 14.64
N TYR A 137 -0.22 19.92 14.30
CA TYR A 137 1.01 19.13 14.44
C TYR A 137 1.60 18.65 13.10
N ALA A 138 1.17 19.23 11.97
CA ALA A 138 1.60 18.89 10.62
C ALA A 138 3.12 18.73 10.44
N PRO A 139 4.00 19.62 10.93
CA PRO A 139 5.45 19.48 10.74
C PRO A 139 6.00 18.16 11.27
N ARG A 140 5.61 17.77 12.51
CA ARG A 140 6.11 16.56 13.16
C ARG A 140 5.69 15.29 12.42
N VAL A 141 4.43 15.22 11.97
CA VAL A 141 3.93 14.05 11.26
C VAL A 141 4.46 13.98 9.82
N LEU A 142 4.65 15.13 9.17
CA LEU A 142 5.25 15.21 7.85
C LEU A 142 6.70 14.74 7.86
N ASP A 143 7.48 15.09 8.89
CA ASP A 143 8.86 14.66 9.03
C ASP A 143 8.98 13.12 9.09
N PHE A 144 8.13 12.48 9.92
CA PHE A 144 8.10 11.03 9.99
C PHE A 144 7.62 10.38 8.69
N VAL A 145 6.44 10.77 8.17
CA VAL A 145 5.85 10.13 6.97
C VAL A 145 6.73 10.35 5.75
N ARG A 146 7.38 11.52 5.61
CA ARG A 146 8.35 11.77 4.56
C ARG A 146 9.54 10.83 4.68
N THR A 147 10.13 10.70 5.87
CA THR A 147 11.26 9.78 6.09
C THR A 147 10.86 8.35 5.76
N PHE A 148 9.74 7.90 6.32
CA PHE A 148 9.19 6.56 6.14
C PHE A 148 8.97 6.18 4.67
N LEU A 149 8.32 7.07 3.90
CA LEU A 149 8.07 6.84 2.48
C LEU A 149 9.32 7.04 1.63
N THR A 150 10.22 7.97 1.98
CA THR A 150 11.45 8.20 1.22
C THR A 150 12.39 7.01 1.35
N GLU A 151 12.63 6.51 2.56
CA GLU A 151 13.46 5.33 2.81
C GLU A 151 12.86 4.08 2.14
N GLY A 152 11.54 3.90 2.23
CA GLY A 152 10.86 2.75 1.62
C GLY A 152 10.83 2.76 0.08
N LEU A 153 10.82 3.93 -0.55
CA LEU A 153 10.53 4.06 -1.99
C LEU A 153 11.70 4.59 -2.82
N LYS A 154 12.45 5.57 -2.34
CA LYS A 154 13.46 6.27 -3.14
C LYS A 154 14.69 5.40 -3.32
N GLY A 155 14.93 4.96 -4.55
CA GLY A 155 16.14 4.18 -4.86
C GLY A 155 16.19 2.83 -4.14
N ASN A 156 15.07 2.33 -3.60
CA ASN A 156 15.01 1.04 -2.95
C ASN A 156 15.25 -0.08 -3.99
N PRO A 157 16.39 -0.82 -3.92
CA PRO A 157 16.71 -1.85 -4.91
C PRO A 157 15.85 -3.11 -4.78
N HIS A 158 15.14 -3.25 -3.66
CA HIS A 158 14.26 -4.38 -3.37
C HIS A 158 12.81 -4.14 -3.81
N LEU A 159 12.48 -2.93 -4.27
CA LEU A 159 11.16 -2.56 -4.74
C LEU A 159 11.00 -2.85 -6.25
N HIS A 160 9.96 -3.59 -6.60
CA HIS A 160 9.52 -3.75 -7.99
C HIS A 160 8.63 -2.58 -8.41
N LYS A 161 7.59 -2.31 -7.61
CA LYS A 161 6.61 -1.26 -7.87
C LYS A 161 5.92 -0.85 -6.58
N ALA A 162 5.61 0.43 -6.44
CA ALA A 162 4.77 0.94 -5.37
C ALA A 162 3.50 1.60 -5.93
N VAL A 163 2.38 1.42 -5.23
CA VAL A 163 1.13 2.13 -5.47
C VAL A 163 0.76 2.81 -4.16
N LEU A 164 0.56 4.13 -4.22
CA LEU A 164 0.10 4.93 -3.09
C LEU A 164 -1.27 5.51 -3.41
N THR A 165 -2.19 5.40 -2.46
CA THR A 165 -3.54 5.94 -2.56
C THR A 165 -3.82 6.90 -1.41
N GLY A 166 -4.49 8.01 -1.73
CA GLY A 166 -4.77 9.11 -0.82
C GLY A 166 -5.61 10.19 -1.49
N ILE A 167 -6.12 11.14 -0.70
CA ILE A 167 -7.06 12.17 -1.15
C ILE A 167 -6.37 13.53 -1.36
N LEU A 168 -5.42 13.87 -0.50
CA LEU A 168 -4.79 15.18 -0.39
C LEU A 168 -3.63 15.38 -1.37
N ARG A 169 -3.77 16.41 -2.22
CA ARG A 169 -2.73 16.85 -3.14
C ARG A 169 -1.57 17.59 -2.47
N VAL A 170 -1.78 18.22 -1.31
CA VAL A 170 -0.73 18.99 -0.61
C VAL A 170 0.34 18.06 -0.01
N ALA A 171 -0.09 16.96 0.60
CA ALA A 171 0.80 15.92 1.09
C ALA A 171 1.69 15.36 -0.03
N ARG A 172 1.11 15.17 -1.23
CA ARG A 172 1.79 14.70 -2.43
C ARG A 172 3.00 15.57 -2.81
N GLU A 173 2.86 16.89 -2.87
CA GLU A 173 3.96 17.78 -3.29
C GLU A 173 5.08 17.83 -2.24
N SER A 174 4.71 17.87 -0.96
CA SER A 174 5.67 17.95 0.14
C SER A 174 6.54 16.69 0.27
N ILE A 175 5.98 15.50 0.03
CA ILE A 175 6.68 14.21 0.17
C ILE A 175 7.37 13.80 -1.14
N PHE A 176 6.73 13.99 -2.29
CA PHE A 176 7.23 13.44 -3.55
C PHE A 176 8.17 14.37 -4.31
N SER A 177 8.39 15.60 -3.85
CA SER A 177 9.49 16.44 -4.35
C SER A 177 10.86 15.76 -4.25
N GLY A 178 11.01 14.81 -3.31
CA GLY A 178 12.22 14.01 -3.15
C GLY A 178 12.26 12.70 -3.94
N LEU A 179 11.19 12.25 -4.60
CA LEU A 179 11.15 10.93 -5.26
C LEU A 179 11.41 11.03 -6.77
N ASN A 180 12.41 10.29 -7.27
CA ASN A 180 12.88 10.43 -8.65
C ASN A 180 12.03 9.70 -9.73
N ASN A 181 11.02 8.91 -9.34
CA ASN A 181 10.29 8.01 -10.27
C ASN A 181 8.77 7.97 -10.03
N VAL A 182 8.16 9.07 -9.58
CA VAL A 182 6.72 9.09 -9.26
C VAL A 182 5.92 9.46 -10.49
N VAL A 183 5.14 8.51 -11.01
CA VAL A 183 4.07 8.80 -11.97
C VAL A 183 2.77 8.94 -11.19
N VAL A 184 2.14 10.11 -11.31
CA VAL A 184 0.90 10.39 -10.57
C VAL A 184 -0.31 10.36 -11.50
N TYR A 185 -1.29 9.57 -11.08
CA TYR A 185 -2.57 9.42 -11.74
C TYR A 185 -3.65 10.09 -10.90
N SER A 186 -4.26 11.14 -11.44
CA SER A 186 -5.44 11.78 -10.85
C SER A 186 -6.70 11.19 -11.49
N LEU A 187 -7.76 11.03 -10.68
CA LEU A 187 -9.09 10.60 -11.15
C LEU A 187 -9.67 11.47 -12.27
N LEU A 188 -9.18 12.71 -12.44
CA LEU A 188 -9.64 13.65 -13.46
C LEU A 188 -9.01 13.44 -14.84
N ARG A 189 -8.11 12.47 -15.00
CA ARG A 189 -7.51 12.17 -16.31
C ARG A 189 -8.49 11.34 -17.15
N SER A 190 -8.68 11.77 -18.40
CA SER A 190 -9.49 11.06 -19.41
C SER A 190 -9.11 9.57 -19.54
N ASP A 191 -7.81 9.27 -19.37
CA ASP A 191 -7.23 7.92 -19.48
C ASP A 191 -7.79 6.93 -18.44
N PHE A 192 -8.40 7.40 -17.34
CA PHE A 192 -8.98 6.58 -16.26
C PHE A 192 -10.51 6.66 -16.18
N SER A 193 -11.16 7.34 -17.12
CA SER A 193 -12.62 7.54 -17.12
C SER A 193 -13.43 6.24 -17.16
N THR A 194 -12.84 5.15 -17.69
CA THR A 194 -13.45 3.82 -17.73
C THR A 194 -13.00 2.91 -16.59
N CYS A 195 -12.07 3.36 -15.73
CA CYS A 195 -11.49 2.55 -14.65
C CYS A 195 -12.16 2.80 -13.29
N PHE A 196 -12.95 3.86 -13.15
CA PHE A 196 -13.59 4.25 -11.90
C PHE A 196 -15.04 4.71 -12.15
N GLY A 197 -15.98 4.22 -11.35
CA GLY A 197 -17.42 4.49 -11.52
C GLY A 197 -18.10 3.52 -12.48
N PHE A 198 -19.32 3.85 -12.93
CA PHE A 198 -20.01 3.14 -14.00
C PHE A 198 -19.82 3.90 -15.30
N THR A 199 -19.45 3.22 -16.37
CA THR A 199 -19.60 3.79 -17.71
C THR A 199 -21.09 4.02 -18.00
N GLU A 200 -21.42 4.95 -18.90
CA GLU A 200 -22.83 5.18 -19.27
C GLU A 200 -23.51 3.90 -19.78
N ALA A 201 -22.75 3.05 -20.48
CA ALA A 201 -23.23 1.74 -20.95
C ALA A 201 -23.51 0.75 -19.80
N GLU A 202 -22.69 0.74 -18.73
CA GLU A 202 -22.91 -0.08 -17.54
C GLU A 202 -24.03 0.46 -16.66
N TRP A 203 -24.15 1.78 -16.55
CA TRP A 203 -25.28 2.44 -15.90
C TRP A 203 -26.60 2.11 -16.61
N ARG A 204 -26.64 2.24 -17.94
CA ARG A 204 -27.81 1.86 -18.74
C ARG A 204 -28.13 0.38 -18.55
N ARG A 205 -27.17 -0.55 -18.67
CA ARG A 205 -27.39 -2.00 -18.45
C ARG A 205 -27.89 -2.35 -17.04
N SER A 206 -27.38 -1.69 -16.00
CA SER A 206 -27.78 -1.93 -14.60
C SER A 206 -29.16 -1.34 -14.29
N SER A 207 -29.51 -0.20 -14.90
CA SER A 207 -30.84 0.41 -14.78
C SER A 207 -31.95 -0.37 -15.50
N THR A 208 -31.67 -1.01 -16.64
CA THR A 208 -32.66 -1.85 -17.35
C THR A 208 -32.97 -3.16 -16.61
N ARG A 209 -32.01 -3.72 -15.85
CA ARG A 209 -32.24 -4.95 -15.07
C ARG A 209 -33.20 -4.76 -13.89
N ARG A 210 -33.36 -3.55 -13.35
CA ARG A 210 -34.34 -3.26 -12.29
C ARG A 210 -35.75 -3.01 -12.81
N ALA A 211 -35.92 -2.71 -14.09
CA ALA A 211 -37.24 -2.49 -14.69
C ALA A 211 -37.95 -3.79 -15.14
N GLY A 212 -37.27 -4.95 -15.08
CA GLY A 212 -37.81 -6.24 -15.51
C GLY A 212 -38.31 -7.17 -14.39
N ALA A 213 -38.25 -6.75 -13.13
CA ALA A 213 -38.67 -7.55 -11.97
C ALA A 213 -39.80 -6.84 -11.18
N GLY A 214 -40.93 -6.60 -11.86
CA GLY A 214 -42.12 -6.02 -11.23
C GLY A 214 -43.35 -6.17 -12.10
N CYS A 215 -44.25 -7.07 -11.68
CA CYS A 215 -45.62 -7.31 -12.14
C CYS A 215 -45.82 -7.89 -13.56
N SER A 216 -45.88 -9.23 -13.64
CA SER A 216 -46.90 -9.90 -14.44
C SER A 216 -47.93 -10.47 -13.48
N THR A 217 -49.16 -9.93 -13.60
CA THR A 217 -50.50 -10.36 -13.11
C THR A 217 -50.61 -11.07 -11.76
#